data_AF-A0A6L5K3S7-F1
#
_entry.id   AF-A0A6L5K3S7-F1
#
_cell.length_a   1.000
_cell.length_b   1.000
_cell.length_c   1.000
_cell.angle_alpha   90.00
_cell.angle_beta   90.00
_cell.angle_gamma   90.00
#
_symmetry.space_group_name_H-M   'P 1'
#
loop_
_entity.id
_entity.type
_entity.pdbx_description
1 polymer ?
#
loop_
_entity_poly.entity_id
_entity_poly.type
_entity_poly.pdbx_seq_one_letter_code
_entity_poly.pdbx_strand_id
1 'polypeptide(L)'
;MIASSKAHSELTGIGINDHHDRNHAATHHSGGADALTFASIAGFGTYLDQAVKQASSVIFGGAVINGKFTLGTPTELTIAGGAITVTRSNHEVDTQGDAGTDNLDTINGFTDGMILVLKAKHPARTVVVRDGVGNIELEGGVNMELDNMAKKLYLFYDDGTVPRWYEISRFNG
;
A
#
# COMPACT_ATOMS: atom_id res chain seq x y z
N MET A 1 33.83 10.98 -65.77
CA MET A 1 33.88 10.18 -64.53
C MET A 1 35.30 10.31 -63.99
N ILE A 2 35.53 11.24 -63.05
CA ILE A 2 36.87 11.48 -62.48
C ILE A 2 36.75 11.18 -60.99
N ALA A 3 37.48 10.17 -60.53
CA ALA A 3 37.53 9.79 -59.14
C ALA A 3 38.14 10.92 -58.31
N SER A 4 37.41 11.35 -57.27
CA SER A 4 37.89 12.29 -56.27
C SER A 4 38.78 11.54 -55.28
N SER A 5 40.07 11.42 -55.60
CA SER A 5 41.08 10.95 -54.64
C SER A 5 41.80 12.17 -54.05
N LYS A 6 41.62 12.41 -52.75
CA LYS A 6 42.33 13.46 -52.02
C LYS A 6 43.84 13.21 -52.00
N ALA A 7 44.64 14.27 -52.08
CA ALA A 7 46.10 14.18 -52.02
C ALA A 7 46.56 13.87 -50.57
N HIS A 8 47.66 13.13 -50.41
CA HIS A 8 48.20 12.75 -49.09
C HIS A 8 48.53 13.96 -48.19
N SER A 9 48.84 15.11 -48.79
CA SER A 9 49.03 16.39 -48.08
C SER A 9 47.77 16.91 -47.36
N GLU A 10 46.59 16.51 -47.82
CA GLU A 10 45.29 16.90 -47.24
C GLU A 10 44.88 16.04 -46.05
N LEU A 11 45.62 14.96 -45.75
CA LEU A 11 45.37 14.05 -44.63
C LEU A 11 46.22 14.39 -43.39
N THR A 12 47.08 15.41 -43.48
CA THR A 12 48.06 15.79 -42.44
C THR A 12 47.45 16.31 -41.14
N GLY A 13 46.15 16.65 -41.13
CA GLY A 13 45.40 17.08 -39.94
C GLY A 13 44.32 16.10 -39.47
N ILE A 14 44.17 14.97 -40.15
CA ILE A 14 43.17 13.93 -39.81
C ILE A 14 43.95 12.84 -39.07
N GLY A 15 44.00 12.93 -37.74
CA GLY A 15 44.60 11.89 -36.91
C GLY A 15 44.00 10.51 -37.23
N ILE A 16 44.73 9.42 -36.96
CA ILE A 16 44.29 8.04 -37.22
C ILE A 16 42.89 7.74 -36.66
N ASN A 17 42.49 8.46 -35.60
CA ASN A 17 41.20 8.32 -34.94
C ASN A 17 40.24 9.48 -35.21
N ASP A 18 40.57 10.46 -36.06
CA ASP A 18 39.78 11.67 -36.23
C ASP A 18 38.39 11.38 -36.83
N HIS A 19 38.24 10.34 -37.65
CA HIS A 19 36.92 9.88 -38.10
C HIS A 19 36.17 9.12 -36.99
N HIS A 20 36.88 8.40 -36.12
CA HIS A 20 36.28 7.72 -34.98
C HIS A 20 35.79 8.74 -33.94
N ASP A 21 36.59 9.77 -33.65
CA ASP A 21 36.29 10.85 -32.70
C ASP A 21 35.21 11.78 -33.24
N ARG A 22 35.25 12.14 -34.54
CA ARG A 22 34.15 12.87 -35.20
C ARG A 22 32.87 12.05 -35.24
N ASN A 23 32.95 10.74 -35.48
CA ASN A 23 31.77 9.88 -35.41
C ASN A 23 31.24 9.79 -33.98
N HIS A 24 32.11 9.59 -32.98
CA HIS A 24 31.69 9.51 -31.58
C HIS A 24 31.07 10.83 -31.11
N ALA A 25 31.60 11.99 -31.51
CA ALA A 25 31.04 13.29 -31.17
C ALA A 25 29.72 13.59 -31.91
N ALA A 26 29.55 13.06 -33.13
CA ALA A 26 28.31 13.20 -33.90
C ALA A 26 27.22 12.21 -33.47
N THR A 27 27.58 11.02 -32.99
CA THR A 27 26.63 9.98 -32.54
C THR A 27 26.40 9.99 -31.04
N HIS A 28 27.32 10.56 -30.26
CA HIS A 28 27.19 10.75 -28.82
C HIS A 28 27.63 12.18 -28.48
N HIS A 29 26.67 13.04 -28.15
CA HIS A 29 26.97 14.32 -27.53
C HIS A 29 27.96 14.10 -26.37
N SER A 30 29.02 14.91 -26.31
CA SER A 30 30.15 14.81 -25.38
C SER A 30 29.80 14.89 -23.89
N GLY A 31 28.52 14.86 -23.52
CA GLY A 31 28.02 14.58 -22.19
C GLY A 31 27.78 13.09 -22.00
N GLY A 32 28.82 12.26 -22.16
CA GLY A 32 28.77 10.84 -21.85
C GLY A 32 28.15 10.63 -20.48
N ALA A 33 27.00 9.95 -20.48
CA ALA A 33 26.10 9.79 -19.35
C ALA A 33 25.65 11.13 -18.74
N ASP A 34 24.72 11.82 -19.41
CA ASP A 34 23.69 12.53 -18.65
C ASP A 34 23.18 11.52 -17.64
N ALA A 35 23.41 11.78 -16.36
CA ALA A 35 22.82 10.97 -15.32
C ALA A 35 21.35 10.94 -15.68
N LEU A 36 20.81 9.75 -16.00
CA LEU A 36 19.39 9.60 -16.22
C LEU A 36 18.72 9.93 -14.90
N THR A 37 18.50 11.22 -14.67
CA THR A 37 17.63 11.67 -13.61
C THR A 37 16.25 11.22 -14.03
N PHE A 38 15.42 10.87 -13.05
CA PHE A 38 14.05 10.40 -13.31
C PHE A 38 13.25 11.35 -14.24
N ALA A 39 13.66 12.62 -14.31
CA ALA A 39 13.10 13.65 -15.18
C ALA A 39 13.45 13.51 -16.69
N SER A 40 14.52 12.80 -17.04
CA SER A 40 15.01 12.64 -18.43
C SER A 40 14.28 11.54 -19.21
N ILE A 41 13.49 10.70 -18.54
CA ILE A 41 12.77 9.59 -19.17
C ILE A 41 11.45 10.11 -19.75
N ALA A 42 11.34 10.11 -21.08
CA ALA A 42 10.10 10.44 -21.77
C ALA A 42 8.94 9.57 -21.27
N GLY A 43 7.86 10.19 -20.82
CA GLY A 43 6.73 9.47 -20.25
C GLY A 43 6.93 9.01 -18.80
N PHE A 44 7.90 9.54 -18.05
CA PHE A 44 8.06 9.22 -16.62
C PHE A 44 6.75 9.39 -15.84
N GLY A 45 5.96 10.42 -16.11
CA GLY A 45 4.64 10.60 -15.50
C GLY A 45 3.67 9.45 -15.81
N THR A 46 3.69 8.93 -17.04
CA THR A 46 2.87 7.77 -17.43
C THR A 46 3.43 6.45 -16.88
N TYR A 47 4.75 6.28 -16.79
CA TYR A 47 5.37 5.08 -16.24
C TYR A 47 5.25 5.03 -14.71
N LEU A 48 5.32 6.16 -14.02
CA LEU A 48 5.04 6.26 -12.58
C LEU A 48 3.56 6.00 -12.31
N ASP A 49 2.66 6.58 -13.11
CA ASP A 49 1.22 6.32 -13.03
C ASP A 49 0.89 4.84 -13.28
N GLN A 50 1.54 4.20 -14.26
CA GLN A 50 1.41 2.77 -14.53
C GLN A 50 2.04 1.90 -13.43
N ALA A 51 3.21 2.26 -12.90
CA ALA A 51 3.89 1.51 -11.84
C ALA A 51 3.14 1.56 -10.51
N VAL A 52 2.56 2.73 -10.16
CA VAL A 52 1.71 2.91 -8.98
C VAL A 52 0.35 2.21 -9.15
N LYS A 53 -0.17 2.11 -10.39
CA LYS A 53 -1.44 1.42 -10.69
C LYS A 53 -1.32 -0.10 -10.83
N GLN A 54 -0.15 -0.63 -11.24
CA GLN A 54 0.05 -2.06 -11.53
C GLN A 54 0.81 -2.82 -10.44
N ALA A 55 1.64 -2.16 -9.63
CA ALA A 55 2.22 -2.78 -8.45
C ALA A 55 1.28 -2.56 -7.26
N SER A 56 0.90 -3.63 -6.56
CA SER A 56 0.30 -3.55 -5.23
C SER A 56 1.04 -2.48 -4.41
N SER A 57 0.39 -1.32 -4.22
CA SER A 57 1.02 -0.06 -3.82
C SER A 57 1.79 -0.21 -2.51
N VAL A 58 3.12 -0.34 -2.58
CA VAL A 58 4.00 -0.19 -1.42
C VAL A 58 4.65 1.18 -1.54
N ILE A 59 3.97 2.19 -0.98
CA ILE A 59 4.58 3.49 -0.74
C ILE A 59 5.41 3.34 0.53
N PHE A 60 6.74 3.25 0.37
CA PHE A 60 7.65 3.28 1.52
C PHE A 60 7.70 4.72 2.05
N GLY A 61 7.05 4.96 3.19
CA GLY A 61 6.99 6.28 3.84
C GLY A 61 5.61 6.93 3.78
N GLY A 62 5.57 8.27 3.81
CA GLY A 62 4.32 9.03 3.78
C GLY A 62 3.66 9.04 2.40
N ALA A 63 2.33 8.89 2.37
CA ALA A 63 1.53 8.99 1.15
C ALA A 63 0.63 10.24 1.19
N VAL A 64 0.64 11.03 0.11
CA VAL A 64 -0.31 12.13 -0.10
C VAL A 64 -1.31 11.71 -1.18
N ILE A 65 -2.60 11.66 -0.85
CA ILE A 65 -3.66 11.22 -1.76
C ILE A 65 -4.42 12.45 -2.27
N ASN A 66 -4.33 12.74 -3.57
CA ASN A 66 -5.14 13.78 -4.21
C ASN A 66 -6.54 13.22 -4.51
N GLY A 67 -7.36 13.10 -3.47
CA GLY A 67 -8.68 12.50 -3.54
C GLY A 67 -9.16 11.93 -2.21
N LYS A 68 -10.03 10.92 -2.26
CA LYS A 68 -10.52 10.23 -1.07
C LYS A 68 -9.58 9.08 -0.70
N PHE A 69 -9.31 8.95 0.59
CA PHE A 69 -8.83 7.68 1.15
C PHE A 69 -10.03 6.76 1.38
N THR A 70 -9.99 5.54 0.84
CA THR A 70 -11.09 4.57 0.97
C THR A 70 -10.55 3.23 1.46
N LEU A 71 -11.24 2.62 2.43
CA LEU A 71 -10.90 1.28 2.95
C LEU A 71 -11.51 0.13 2.13
N GLY A 72 -12.19 0.45 1.03
CA GLY A 72 -12.89 -0.51 0.18
C GLY A 72 -14.18 -1.06 0.79
N THR A 73 -14.83 -1.96 0.03
CA THR A 73 -16.02 -2.71 0.47
C THR A 73 -15.61 -3.68 1.58
N PRO A 74 -16.39 -3.77 2.67
CA PRO A 74 -16.12 -4.74 3.73
C PRO A 74 -16.10 -6.17 3.19
N THR A 75 -15.24 -6.99 3.78
CA THR A 75 -15.28 -8.45 3.59
C THR A 75 -15.70 -9.13 4.87
N GLU A 76 -16.51 -10.16 4.74
CA GLU A 76 -16.98 -10.95 5.88
C GLU A 76 -15.87 -11.79 6.48
N LEU A 77 -15.84 -11.85 7.80
CA LEU A 77 -15.04 -12.75 8.62
C LEU A 77 -15.97 -13.45 9.61
N THR A 78 -15.82 -14.75 9.76
CA THR A 78 -16.56 -15.53 10.75
C THR A 78 -15.64 -15.79 11.94
N ILE A 79 -16.16 -15.61 13.15
CA ILE A 79 -15.43 -15.99 14.37
C ILE A 79 -15.15 -17.49 14.36
N ALA A 80 -13.94 -17.86 14.75
CA ALA A 80 -13.55 -19.23 15.02
C ALA A 80 -12.80 -19.27 16.36
N GLY A 81 -13.36 -19.97 17.35
CA GLY A 81 -12.74 -20.10 18.68
C GLY A 81 -12.46 -18.78 19.39
N GLY A 82 -13.31 -17.77 19.21
CA GLY A 82 -13.13 -16.44 19.79
C GLY A 82 -12.19 -15.51 19.00
N ALA A 83 -11.76 -15.89 17.80
CA ALA A 83 -10.81 -15.11 17.01
C ALA A 83 -11.24 -14.90 15.55
N ILE A 84 -10.72 -13.83 14.95
CA ILE A 84 -10.74 -13.59 13.50
C ILE A 84 -9.32 -13.35 12.98
N THR A 85 -9.13 -13.47 11.67
CA THR A 85 -7.90 -13.03 10.98
C THR A 85 -8.25 -11.97 9.95
N VAL A 86 -7.78 -10.75 10.14
CA VAL A 86 -8.06 -9.65 9.21
C VAL A 86 -7.23 -9.79 7.95
N THR A 87 -7.85 -9.45 6.83
CA THR A 87 -7.21 -9.46 5.50
C THR A 87 -7.30 -8.10 4.82
N ARG A 88 -8.05 -7.16 5.40
CA ARG A 88 -8.28 -5.78 4.97
C ARG A 88 -8.50 -4.88 6.19
N SER A 89 -8.57 -3.57 5.97
CA SER A 89 -8.90 -2.59 7.02
C SER A 89 -10.40 -2.43 7.27
N ASN A 90 -11.28 -3.11 6.54
CA ASN A 90 -12.74 -2.98 6.68
C ASN A 90 -13.39 -4.36 6.59
N HIS A 91 -14.05 -4.77 7.67
CA HIS A 91 -14.64 -6.10 7.81
C HIS A 91 -16.05 -6.08 8.39
N GLU A 92 -16.87 -7.00 7.90
CA GLU A 92 -18.09 -7.45 8.58
C GLU A 92 -17.74 -8.69 9.39
N VAL A 93 -18.17 -8.76 10.64
CA VAL A 93 -17.90 -9.90 11.52
C VAL A 93 -19.19 -10.64 11.78
N ASP A 94 -19.17 -11.96 11.57
CA ASP A 94 -20.25 -12.87 11.93
C ASP A 94 -19.80 -13.83 13.04
N THR A 95 -20.79 -14.35 13.74
CA THR A 95 -20.68 -15.35 14.80
C THR A 95 -20.27 -16.72 14.27
N GLN A 96 -19.61 -17.53 15.10
CA GLN A 96 -19.24 -18.89 14.74
C GLN A 96 -20.47 -19.76 14.49
N GLY A 97 -20.53 -20.38 13.31
CA GLY A 97 -21.62 -21.29 12.97
C GLY A 97 -23.00 -20.63 12.96
N ASP A 98 -23.07 -19.33 12.67
CA ASP A 98 -24.32 -18.58 12.59
C ASP A 98 -25.12 -18.51 13.91
N ALA A 99 -24.42 -18.60 15.05
CA ALA A 99 -25.03 -18.51 16.37
C ALA A 99 -25.68 -17.14 16.64
N GLY A 100 -26.63 -17.08 17.57
CA GLY A 100 -27.28 -15.82 17.92
C GLY A 100 -26.33 -14.81 18.59
N THR A 101 -25.28 -15.29 19.25
CA THR A 101 -24.25 -14.45 19.87
C THR A 101 -22.92 -15.19 19.90
N ASP A 102 -21.82 -14.45 19.80
CA ASP A 102 -20.47 -14.98 19.96
C ASP A 102 -19.49 -13.90 20.44
N ASN A 103 -18.41 -14.33 21.09
CA ASN A 103 -17.39 -13.43 21.62
C ASN A 103 -16.23 -13.30 20.64
N LEU A 104 -15.74 -12.07 20.47
CA LEU A 104 -14.48 -11.78 19.79
C LEU A 104 -13.44 -11.31 20.82
N ASP A 105 -12.35 -12.07 20.89
CA ASP A 105 -11.28 -11.92 21.88
C ASP A 105 -9.95 -11.58 21.23
N THR A 106 -9.71 -12.08 20.01
CA THR A 106 -8.41 -11.99 19.38
C THR A 106 -8.56 -11.67 17.90
N ILE A 107 -7.80 -10.69 17.46
CA ILE A 107 -7.72 -10.27 16.06
C ILE A 107 -6.30 -10.53 15.58
N ASN A 108 -6.15 -11.45 14.62
CA ASN A 108 -4.88 -11.79 13.96
C ASN A 108 -4.73 -11.05 12.63
N GLY A 109 -3.53 -11.09 12.03
CA GLY A 109 -3.26 -10.48 10.71
C GLY A 109 -2.91 -8.99 10.80
N PHE A 110 -2.35 -8.58 11.93
CA PHE A 110 -1.99 -7.19 12.23
C PHE A 110 -0.65 -6.77 11.62
N THR A 111 -0.46 -5.46 11.54
CA THR A 111 0.81 -4.79 11.21
C THR A 111 0.85 -3.50 12.02
N ASP A 112 2.01 -3.15 12.58
CA ASP A 112 2.17 -1.92 13.37
C ASP A 112 1.61 -0.70 12.64
N GLY A 113 0.81 0.12 13.33
CA GLY A 113 0.16 1.30 12.78
C GLY A 113 -1.11 1.05 11.96
N MET A 114 -1.60 -0.19 11.86
CA MET A 114 -2.80 -0.52 11.07
C MET A 114 -4.08 0.06 11.68
N ILE A 115 -4.92 0.65 10.84
CA ILE A 115 -6.31 1.00 11.18
C ILE A 115 -7.26 -0.09 10.68
N LEU A 116 -8.22 -0.45 11.53
CA LEU A 116 -9.23 -1.48 11.26
C LEU A 116 -10.64 -0.95 11.61
N VAL A 117 -11.61 -1.32 10.78
CA VAL A 117 -13.04 -1.05 10.98
C VAL A 117 -13.78 -2.38 11.03
N LEU A 118 -14.50 -2.61 12.12
CA LEU A 118 -15.38 -3.77 12.32
C LEU A 118 -16.83 -3.33 12.43
N LYS A 119 -17.74 -4.15 11.90
CA LYS A 119 -19.20 -3.99 12.02
C LYS A 119 -19.89 -5.35 11.98
N ALA A 120 -21.13 -5.41 12.46
CA ALA A 120 -21.91 -6.65 12.43
C ALA A 120 -22.20 -7.07 10.99
N LYS A 121 -22.07 -8.37 10.72
CA LYS A 121 -22.51 -8.97 9.45
C LYS A 121 -24.04 -9.04 9.35
N HIS A 122 -24.71 -9.36 10.46
CA HIS A 122 -26.12 -9.68 10.48
C HIS A 122 -26.83 -9.02 11.68
N PRO A 123 -28.03 -8.44 11.50
CA PRO A 123 -28.72 -7.69 12.56
C PRO A 123 -29.36 -8.57 13.65
N ALA A 124 -29.36 -9.89 13.49
CA ALA A 124 -29.88 -10.84 14.47
C ALA A 124 -28.79 -11.72 15.11
N ARG A 125 -27.51 -11.43 14.84
CA ARG A 125 -26.36 -12.16 15.38
C ARG A 125 -25.43 -11.15 16.03
N THR A 126 -25.29 -11.24 17.34
CA THR A 126 -24.49 -10.27 18.11
C THR A 126 -23.05 -10.74 18.19
N VAL A 127 -22.12 -9.91 17.73
CA VAL A 127 -20.70 -10.10 18.01
C VAL A 127 -20.33 -9.25 19.22
N VAL A 128 -19.92 -9.88 20.31
CA VAL A 128 -19.46 -9.21 21.53
C VAL A 128 -17.94 -9.07 21.46
N VAL A 129 -17.47 -7.88 21.09
CA VAL A 129 -16.04 -7.55 21.15
C VAL A 129 -15.67 -7.31 22.61
N ARG A 130 -14.81 -8.17 23.16
CA ARG A 130 -14.50 -8.15 24.59
C ARG A 130 -13.29 -7.27 24.89
N ASP A 131 -13.46 -6.40 25.87
CA ASP A 131 -12.39 -5.57 26.40
C ASP A 131 -11.44 -6.39 27.29
N GLY A 132 -10.14 -6.09 27.22
CA GLY A 132 -9.12 -6.65 28.10
C GLY A 132 -8.88 -8.16 27.92
N VAL A 133 -9.48 -8.78 26.92
CA VAL A 133 -9.31 -10.21 26.58
C VAL A 133 -8.49 -10.32 25.30
N GLY A 134 -7.56 -11.27 25.27
CA GLY A 134 -6.66 -11.48 24.13
C GLY A 134 -5.83 -10.24 23.83
N ASN A 135 -6.03 -9.65 22.65
CA ASN A 135 -5.27 -8.49 22.18
C ASN A 135 -6.14 -7.26 21.88
N ILE A 136 -7.28 -7.10 22.57
CA ILE A 136 -8.23 -6.00 22.34
C ILE A 136 -8.37 -5.15 23.61
N GLU A 137 -8.22 -3.84 23.47
CA GLU A 137 -8.46 -2.84 24.52
C GLU A 137 -9.48 -1.81 24.01
N LEU A 138 -10.61 -1.69 24.71
CA LEU A 138 -11.71 -0.80 24.37
C LEU A 138 -11.78 0.36 25.36
N GLU A 139 -12.31 1.49 24.89
CA GLU A 139 -12.47 2.67 25.73
C GLU A 139 -13.36 2.36 26.95
N GLY A 140 -12.92 2.83 28.13
CA GLY A 140 -13.67 2.72 29.37
C GLY A 140 -13.73 1.31 29.98
N GLY A 141 -13.05 0.32 29.40
CA GLY A 141 -13.01 -1.04 29.94
C GLY A 141 -14.32 -1.81 29.75
N VAL A 142 -15.07 -1.51 28.68
CA VAL A 142 -16.42 -2.05 28.45
C VAL A 142 -16.51 -2.69 27.08
N ASN A 143 -17.00 -3.94 27.07
CA ASN A 143 -17.31 -4.69 25.86
C ASN A 143 -18.18 -3.89 24.88
N MET A 144 -17.99 -4.13 23.59
CA MET A 144 -18.83 -3.58 22.54
C MET A 144 -19.66 -4.67 21.87
N GLU A 145 -20.97 -4.49 21.87
CA GLU A 145 -21.89 -5.37 21.16
C GLU A 145 -22.17 -4.83 19.76
N LEU A 146 -21.68 -5.54 18.74
CA LEU A 146 -22.04 -5.36 17.34
C LEU A 146 -23.32 -6.18 17.09
N ASP A 147 -24.46 -5.66 17.55
CA ASP A 147 -25.79 -6.28 17.48
C ASP A 147 -26.64 -5.75 16.30
N ASN A 148 -26.14 -4.77 15.56
CA ASN A 148 -26.80 -4.23 14.37
C ASN A 148 -25.77 -3.76 13.35
N MET A 149 -26.21 -3.60 12.10
CA MET A 149 -25.34 -3.27 10.98
C MET A 149 -24.90 -1.79 10.93
N ALA A 150 -25.49 -0.92 11.75
CA ALA A 150 -25.11 0.49 11.84
C ALA A 150 -23.91 0.69 12.76
N LYS A 151 -23.77 -0.14 13.81
CA LYS A 151 -22.65 -0.09 14.75
C LYS A 151 -21.30 -0.31 14.08
N LYS A 152 -20.30 0.46 14.52
CA LYS A 152 -18.94 0.42 13.97
C LYS A 152 -17.92 0.60 15.07
N LEU A 153 -16.89 -0.23 15.06
CA LEU A 153 -15.72 -0.12 15.92
C LEU A 153 -14.50 0.22 15.08
N TYR A 154 -13.78 1.27 15.46
CA TYR A 154 -12.54 1.70 14.82
C TYR A 154 -11.37 1.40 15.76
N LEU A 155 -10.40 0.64 15.28
CA LEU A 155 -9.25 0.17 16.05
C LEU A 155 -7.93 0.63 15.41
N PHE A 156 -6.91 0.81 16.24
CA PHE A 156 -5.52 1.04 15.87
C PHE A 156 -4.65 -0.07 16.46
N TYR A 157 -3.81 -0.70 15.65
CA TYR A 157 -2.85 -1.68 16.14
C TYR A 157 -1.52 -1.01 16.49
N ASP A 158 -1.06 -1.24 17.71
CA ASP A 158 0.24 -0.81 18.23
C ASP A 158 1.06 -2.05 18.61
N ASP A 159 2.22 -2.23 17.97
CA ASP A 159 3.16 -3.33 18.22
C ASP A 159 4.18 -3.00 19.34
N GLY A 160 3.79 -2.15 20.28
CA GLY A 160 4.59 -1.79 21.44
C GLY A 160 4.89 -2.97 22.40
N THR A 161 5.28 -2.65 23.63
CA THR A 161 5.72 -3.66 24.63
C THR A 161 4.68 -4.76 24.86
N VAL A 162 3.39 -4.41 24.79
CA VAL A 162 2.29 -5.36 24.78
C VAL A 162 1.48 -5.08 23.52
N PRO A 163 1.60 -5.91 22.48
CA PRO A 163 0.92 -5.65 21.22
C PRO A 163 -0.59 -5.76 21.37
N ARG A 164 -1.31 -4.70 20.99
CA ARG A 164 -2.77 -4.59 21.18
C ARG A 164 -3.45 -3.80 20.07
N TRP A 165 -4.71 -4.14 19.85
CA TRP A 165 -5.69 -3.29 19.20
C TRP A 165 -6.31 -2.35 20.22
N TYR A 166 -6.09 -1.05 20.04
CA TYR A 166 -6.73 -0.01 20.84
C TYR A 166 -7.90 0.59 20.09
N GLU A 167 -8.99 0.83 20.79
CA GLU A 167 -10.07 1.62 20.24
C GLU A 167 -9.65 3.06 19.96
N ILE A 168 -9.97 3.52 18.75
CA ILE A 168 -9.92 4.93 18.36
C ILE A 168 -11.28 5.59 18.63
N SER A 169 -12.36 4.90 18.24
CA SER A 169 -13.73 5.36 18.44
C SER A 169 -14.74 4.24 18.17
N ARG A 170 -15.97 4.43 18.64
CA ARG A 170 -17.11 3.58 18.31
C ARG A 170 -18.36 4.38 17.95
N PHE A 171 -19.21 3.79 17.13
CA PHE A 171 -20.57 4.25 16.88
C PHE A 171 -21.55 3.17 17.36
N ASN A 172 -22.47 3.55 18.25
CA ASN A 172 -23.36 2.64 18.98
C ASN A 172 -24.85 2.72 18.56
N GLY A 173 -25.17 3.45 17.49
CA GLY A 173 -26.54 3.77 17.08
C GLY A 173 -27.46 2.58 16.87
#